data_AF-A0A1Q6FXF5-F1
#
_entry.id   AF-A0A1Q6FXF5-F1
#
_cell.length_a   1.000
_cell.length_b   1.000
_cell.length_c   1.000
_cell.angle_alpha   90.00
_cell.angle_beta   90.00
_cell.angle_gamma   90.00
#
_symmetry.space_group_name_H-M   'P 1'
#
loop_
_entity.id
_entity.type
_entity.pdbx_description
1 polymer ?
#
loop_
_entity_poly.entity_id
_entity_poly.type
_entity_poly.pdbx_seq_one_letter_code
_entity_poly.pdbx_strand_id
1 'polypeptide(L)'
;MQALWQKAAPGHCTLVFVDDAPFAKQFPALIADASIPDEFVFVPANCAPVAPVDFADLAQLKVYVRKDGSRHYAERLPMLLNKVALVELCGTMQEDADNETLVADYAKEYRRGVRATEVSHDFGNFVTLVLRSNPCENVVIAGLCQRKFIAASAEGWNAVSPLLTKIRS
;
A
#
# COMPACT_ATOMS: atom_id res chain seq x y z
N MET A 1 -5.25 -7.29 -11.58
CA MET A 1 -5.03 -6.15 -10.66
C MET A 1 -6.05 -5.04 -10.91
N GLN A 2 -6.11 -4.47 -12.12
CA GLN A 2 -7.03 -3.39 -12.46
C GLN A 2 -8.50 -3.66 -12.13
N ALA A 3 -9.04 -4.81 -12.56
CA ALA A 3 -10.43 -5.18 -12.28
C ALA A 3 -10.76 -5.26 -10.77
N LEU A 4 -9.80 -5.65 -9.92
CA LEU A 4 -9.99 -5.70 -8.48
C LEU A 4 -10.18 -4.29 -7.90
N TRP A 5 -9.36 -3.34 -8.32
CA TRP A 5 -9.45 -1.94 -7.88
C TRP A 5 -10.67 -1.22 -8.44
N GLN A 6 -11.00 -1.43 -9.71
CA GLN A 6 -12.22 -0.85 -10.30
C GLN A 6 -13.49 -1.31 -9.55
N LYS A 7 -13.53 -2.58 -9.14
CA LYS A 7 -14.64 -3.12 -8.33
C LYS A 7 -14.63 -2.62 -6.88
N ALA A 8 -13.46 -2.45 -6.29
CA ALA A 8 -13.31 -2.07 -4.89
C ALA A 8 -13.48 -0.56 -4.63
N ALA A 9 -13.16 0.28 -5.61
CA ALA A 9 -13.30 1.73 -5.54
C ALA A 9 -14.18 2.26 -6.69
N PRO A 10 -15.46 1.87 -6.78
CA PRO A 10 -16.31 2.27 -7.89
C PRO A 10 -16.59 3.78 -7.85
N GLY A 11 -16.26 4.48 -8.94
CA GLY A 11 -16.76 5.83 -9.23
C GLY A 11 -16.05 7.01 -8.56
N HIS A 12 -14.98 6.81 -7.80
CA HIS A 12 -14.32 7.89 -7.04
C HIS A 12 -12.81 8.05 -7.28
N CYS A 13 -12.19 7.20 -8.09
CA CYS A 13 -10.75 7.27 -8.35
C CYS A 13 -10.42 7.00 -9.82
N THR A 14 -9.60 7.87 -10.41
CA THR A 14 -8.89 7.56 -11.65
C THR A 14 -7.73 6.63 -11.31
N LEU A 15 -7.72 5.43 -11.88
CA LEU A 15 -6.61 4.49 -11.69
C LEU A 15 -5.54 4.77 -12.74
N VAL A 16 -4.36 5.18 -12.28
CA VAL A 16 -3.16 5.33 -13.11
C VAL A 16 -2.22 4.18 -12.78
N PHE A 17 -1.79 3.46 -13.80
CA PHE A 17 -0.83 2.36 -13.67
C PHE A 17 0.54 2.85 -14.13
N VAL A 18 1.54 2.62 -13.31
CA VAL A 18 2.94 2.94 -13.61
C VAL A 18 3.75 1.67 -13.79
N ASP A 19 4.86 1.78 -14.52
CA ASP A 19 5.77 0.66 -14.74
C ASP A 19 6.38 0.16 -13.42
N ASP A 20 6.76 -1.11 -13.41
CA ASP A 20 7.43 -1.73 -12.27
C ASP A 20 8.84 -1.14 -12.12
N ALA A 21 9.03 -0.36 -11.06
CA ALA A 21 10.32 0.20 -10.69
C ALA A 21 10.48 0.20 -9.17
N PRO A 22 11.71 0.25 -8.63
CA PRO A 22 11.93 0.45 -7.21
C PRO A 22 11.17 1.67 -6.70
N PHE A 23 10.62 1.58 -5.48
CA PHE A 23 9.69 2.57 -4.91
C PHE A 23 10.16 4.02 -5.07
N ALA A 24 11.39 4.33 -4.68
CA ALA A 24 11.97 5.68 -4.83
C ALA A 24 12.09 6.14 -6.29
N LYS A 25 12.39 5.21 -7.21
CA LYS A 25 12.61 5.51 -8.64
C LYS A 25 11.31 5.82 -9.39
N GLN A 26 10.15 5.52 -8.80
CA GLN A 26 8.85 5.88 -9.37
C GLN A 26 8.52 7.37 -9.18
N PHE A 27 9.02 8.00 -8.11
CA PHE A 27 8.62 9.36 -7.74
C PHE A 27 8.95 10.45 -8.77
N PRO A 28 10.13 10.48 -9.42
CA PRO A 28 10.40 11.49 -10.43
C PRO A 28 9.40 11.49 -11.59
N ALA A 29 9.02 10.30 -12.07
CA ALA A 29 8.02 10.16 -13.13
C ALA A 29 6.62 10.59 -12.66
N LEU A 30 6.23 10.20 -11.45
CA LEU A 30 4.96 10.60 -10.84
C LEU A 30 4.85 12.12 -10.64
N ILE A 31 5.93 12.76 -10.19
CA ILE A 31 6.01 14.21 -9.99
C ILE A 31 5.83 14.92 -11.34
N ALA A 32 6.57 14.49 -12.37
CA ALA A 32 6.58 15.11 -13.69
C ALA A 32 5.28 14.92 -14.48
N ASP A 33 4.48 13.88 -14.17
CA ASP A 33 3.24 13.59 -14.88
C ASP A 33 2.11 14.57 -14.50
N ALA A 34 1.83 15.53 -15.38
CA ALA A 34 0.78 16.53 -15.19
C ALA A 34 -0.65 15.96 -15.13
N SER A 35 -0.87 14.69 -15.50
CA SER A 35 -2.17 14.03 -15.37
C SER A 35 -2.45 13.56 -13.93
N ILE A 36 -1.40 13.43 -13.11
CA ILE A 36 -1.52 13.07 -11.70
C ILE A 36 -1.67 14.36 -10.87
N PRO A 37 -2.72 14.48 -10.03
CA PRO A 37 -2.89 15.62 -9.13
C PRO A 37 -1.73 15.78 -8.13
N ASP A 38 -1.60 16.96 -7.53
CA ASP A 38 -0.58 17.21 -6.52
C ASP A 38 -0.73 16.31 -5.29
N GLU A 39 -1.96 16.02 -4.87
CA GLU A 39 -2.26 15.02 -3.84
C GLU A 39 -2.87 13.79 -4.48
N PHE A 40 -2.26 12.63 -4.24
CA PHE A 40 -2.70 11.37 -4.82
C PHE A 40 -2.43 10.20 -3.86
N VAL A 41 -3.20 9.13 -4.01
CA VAL A 41 -2.93 7.88 -3.29
C VAL A 41 -1.96 7.05 -4.12
N PHE A 42 -0.79 6.77 -3.55
CA PHE A 42 0.12 5.78 -4.08
C PHE A 42 -0.28 4.40 -3.57
N VAL A 43 -0.38 3.43 -4.49
CA VAL A 43 -0.67 2.03 -4.18
C VAL A 43 0.57 1.21 -4.49
N PRO A 44 1.25 0.64 -3.47
CA PRO A 44 2.40 -0.22 -3.70
C PRO A 44 2.05 -1.47 -4.51
N ALA A 45 3.04 -1.99 -5.23
CA ALA A 45 2.93 -3.27 -5.91
C ALA A 45 2.48 -4.38 -4.93
N ASN A 46 1.78 -5.39 -5.44
CA ASN A 46 1.30 -6.55 -4.67
C ASN A 46 0.36 -6.21 -3.50
N CYS A 47 -0.30 -5.05 -3.57
CA CYS A 47 -1.41 -4.67 -2.69
C CYS A 47 -2.74 -4.80 -3.41
N ALA A 48 -3.63 -5.66 -2.90
CA ALA A 48 -4.95 -5.90 -3.46
C ALA A 48 -6.08 -5.57 -2.48
N PRO A 49 -7.11 -4.83 -2.91
CA PRO A 49 -8.31 -4.62 -2.12
C PRO A 49 -9.19 -5.88 -2.20
N VAL A 50 -9.63 -6.35 -1.04
CA VAL A 50 -10.48 -7.55 -0.89
C VAL A 50 -11.83 -7.23 -0.25
N ALA A 51 -12.09 -5.96 0.02
CA ALA A 51 -13.39 -5.36 0.33
C ALA A 51 -13.57 -4.04 -0.47
N PRO A 52 -14.76 -3.42 -0.49
CA PRO A 52 -14.91 -2.03 -0.92
C PRO A 52 -14.05 -1.09 -0.07
N VAL A 53 -13.44 -0.08 -0.70
CA VAL A 53 -12.56 0.88 -0.05
C VAL A 53 -12.93 2.30 -0.47
N ASP A 54 -12.86 3.23 0.47
CA ASP A 54 -13.07 4.66 0.22
C ASP A 54 -11.75 5.45 0.29
N PHE A 55 -11.80 6.75 0.01
CA PHE A 55 -10.61 7.59 0.09
C PHE A 55 -10.02 7.65 1.51
N ALA A 56 -10.84 7.58 2.56
CA ALA A 56 -10.35 7.62 3.94
C ALA A 56 -9.52 6.37 4.27
N ASP A 57 -9.93 5.20 3.81
CA ASP A 57 -9.16 3.96 3.94
C ASP A 57 -7.80 4.06 3.26
N LEU A 58 -7.78 4.66 2.06
CA LEU A 58 -6.58 4.80 1.25
C LEU A 58 -5.61 5.85 1.81
N ALA A 59 -6.14 7.01 2.23
CA ALA A 59 -5.34 8.16 2.62
C ALA A 59 -4.75 8.08 4.05
N GLN A 60 -5.24 7.18 4.90
CA GLN A 60 -4.74 7.00 6.26
C GLN A 60 -3.23 6.75 6.29
N LEU A 61 -2.51 7.42 7.19
CA LEU A 61 -1.16 7.02 7.58
C LEU A 61 -1.26 5.75 8.41
N LYS A 62 -0.48 4.72 8.07
CA LYS A 62 -0.62 3.38 8.65
C LYS A 62 0.71 2.88 9.18
N VAL A 63 0.65 2.18 10.31
CA VAL A 63 1.81 1.48 10.88
C VAL A 63 1.44 0.02 11.16
N TYR A 64 2.30 -0.90 10.75
CA TYR A 64 2.22 -2.30 11.15
C TYR A 64 2.58 -2.44 12.62
N VAL A 65 1.72 -3.12 13.38
CA VAL A 65 2.01 -3.56 14.75
C VAL A 65 2.29 -5.05 14.74
N ARG A 66 3.52 -5.42 15.15
CA ARG A 66 3.94 -6.81 15.29
C ARG A 66 3.56 -7.36 16.68
N LYS A 67 3.67 -8.67 16.85
CA LYS A 67 3.34 -9.37 18.11
C LYS A 67 4.17 -8.90 19.31
N ASP A 68 5.40 -8.45 19.07
CA ASP A 68 6.29 -7.90 20.09
C ASP A 68 5.98 -6.43 20.44
N GLY A 69 4.96 -5.83 19.83
CA GLY A 69 4.56 -4.44 20.02
C GLY A 69 5.38 -3.43 19.22
N SER A 70 6.37 -3.87 18.44
CA SER A 70 7.12 -2.98 17.54
C SER A 70 6.21 -2.41 16.45
N ARG A 71 6.50 -1.16 16.09
CA ARG A 71 5.76 -0.38 15.10
C ARG A 71 6.65 -0.06 13.91
N HIS A 72 6.13 -0.34 12.72
CA HIS A 72 6.81 -0.16 11.44
C HIS A 72 5.90 0.59 10.48
N TYR A 73 6.41 1.51 9.66
CA TYR A 73 5.56 2.18 8.68
C TYR A 73 5.08 1.21 7.61
N ALA A 74 3.80 1.30 7.24
CA ALA A 74 3.17 0.32 6.35
C ALA A 74 3.45 0.60 4.87
N GLU A 75 4.66 0.29 4.43
CA GLU A 75 5.17 0.55 3.08
C GLU A 75 4.52 -0.29 1.97
N ARG A 76 3.80 -1.36 2.32
CA ARG A 76 3.03 -2.20 1.37
C ARG A 76 1.54 -1.87 1.32
N LEU A 77 1.11 -0.77 1.94
CA LEU A 77 -0.29 -0.32 1.91
C LEU A 77 -0.45 1.02 1.18
N PRO A 78 -1.67 1.33 0.71
CA PRO A 78 -1.95 2.62 0.09
C PRO A 78 -1.65 3.77 1.04
N MET A 79 -1.08 4.84 0.50
CA MET A 79 -0.67 6.02 1.25
C MET A 79 -0.95 7.30 0.45
N LEU A 80 -1.36 8.36 1.15
CA LEU A 80 -1.51 9.69 0.56
C LEU A 80 -0.14 10.35 0.41
N LEU A 81 0.23 10.68 -0.83
CA LEU A 81 1.44 11.42 -1.18
C LEU A 81 1.09 12.79 -1.76
N ASN A 82 2.04 13.70 -1.61
CA ASN A 82 1.98 15.05 -2.17
C ASN A 82 3.22 15.30 -3.03
N LYS A 83 3.05 15.80 -4.25
CA LYS A 83 4.14 16.04 -5.20
C LYS A 83 5.19 17.02 -4.68
N VAL A 84 4.77 18.11 -4.03
CA VAL A 84 5.69 19.13 -3.48
C VAL A 84 6.58 18.49 -2.41
N ALA A 85 5.97 17.73 -1.51
CA ALA A 85 6.70 16.97 -0.48
C ALA A 85 7.65 15.92 -1.09
N LEU A 86 7.21 15.23 -2.15
CA LEU A 86 8.05 14.24 -2.83
C LEU A 86 9.25 14.89 -3.54
N VAL A 87 9.11 16.10 -4.11
CA VAL A 87 10.24 16.83 -4.72
C VAL A 87 11.34 17.09 -3.70
N GLU A 88 10.97 17.59 -2.53
CA GLU A 88 11.92 17.87 -1.44
C GLU A 88 12.53 16.58 -0.90
N LEU A 89 11.73 15.53 -0.69
CA LEU A 89 12.20 14.24 -0.23
C LEU A 89 13.17 13.60 -1.23
N CYS A 90 12.86 13.59 -2.52
CA CYS A 90 13.73 13.04 -3.57
C CYS A 90 15.11 13.73 -3.60
N GLY A 91 15.19 15.01 -3.22
CA GLY A 91 16.46 15.74 -3.12
C GLY A 91 17.34 15.35 -1.93
N THR A 92 16.79 14.64 -0.95
CA THR A 92 17.46 14.28 0.32
C THR A 92 17.54 12.77 0.57
N MET A 93 16.86 11.96 -0.25
CA MET A 93 16.85 10.50 -0.16
C MET A 93 18.23 9.91 -0.43
N GLN A 94 18.62 8.96 0.42
CA GLN A 94 19.76 8.08 0.13
C GLN A 94 19.37 7.10 -0.99
N GLU A 95 20.28 6.86 -1.94
CA GLU A 95 20.01 6.01 -3.12
C GLU A 95 19.57 4.58 -2.75
N ASP A 96 20.01 4.08 -1.58
CA ASP A 96 19.77 2.71 -1.11
C ASP A 96 18.81 2.62 0.10
N ALA A 97 18.09 3.70 0.42
CA ALA A 97 17.11 3.65 1.51
C ALA A 97 15.99 2.64 1.20
N ASP A 98 15.68 1.79 2.18
CA ASP A 98 14.59 0.84 2.06
C ASP A 98 13.21 1.55 2.09
N ASN A 99 12.20 0.90 1.53
CA ASN A 99 10.87 1.47 1.38
C ASN A 99 10.24 1.92 2.72
N GLU A 100 10.52 1.23 3.83
CA GLU A 100 9.97 1.63 5.15
C GLU A 100 10.58 2.94 5.62
N THR A 101 11.92 3.05 5.54
CA THR A 101 12.64 4.29 5.86
C THR A 101 12.10 5.47 5.05
N LEU A 102 11.86 5.27 3.76
CA LEU A 102 11.32 6.32 2.88
C LEU A 102 9.92 6.79 3.29
N VAL A 103 9.04 5.85 3.66
CA VAL A 103 7.70 6.19 4.15
C VAL A 103 7.79 6.87 5.53
N ALA A 104 8.75 6.46 6.37
CA ALA A 104 8.98 7.06 7.67
C ALA A 104 9.43 8.51 7.56
N ASP A 105 10.39 8.80 6.68
CA ASP A 105 10.91 10.15 6.44
C ASP A 105 9.80 11.05 5.87
N TYR A 106 9.05 10.56 4.88
CA TYR A 106 7.89 11.27 4.36
C TYR A 106 6.87 11.59 5.47
N ALA A 107 6.52 10.61 6.30
CA ALA A 107 5.52 10.79 7.35
C ALA A 107 5.99 11.76 8.44
N LYS A 108 7.28 11.71 8.81
CA LYS A 108 7.87 12.57 9.83
C LYS A 108 7.86 14.04 9.42
N GLU A 109 8.24 14.32 8.18
CA GLU A 109 8.39 15.69 7.69
C GLU A 109 7.04 16.26 7.21
N TYR A 110 6.24 15.48 6.48
CA TYR A 110 5.07 15.98 5.75
C TYR A 110 3.72 15.52 6.31
N ARG A 111 3.71 14.62 7.30
CA ARG A 111 2.49 14.15 7.99
C ARG A 111 2.60 14.38 9.50
N ARG A 112 3.39 15.38 9.92
CA ARG A 112 3.61 15.71 11.33
C ARG A 112 2.29 16.01 12.04
N GLY A 113 2.06 15.37 13.18
CA GLY A 113 0.83 15.52 13.97
C GLY A 113 -0.35 14.66 13.49
N VAL A 114 -0.23 13.97 12.35
CA VAL A 114 -1.23 12.98 11.91
C VAL A 114 -1.03 11.71 12.73
N ARG A 115 -2.08 11.27 13.43
CA ARG A 115 -2.06 10.01 14.15
C ARG A 115 -2.15 8.85 13.16
N ALA A 116 -1.15 7.97 13.17
CA ALA A 116 -1.17 6.77 12.36
C ALA A 116 -2.21 5.76 12.86
N THR A 117 -2.91 5.12 11.93
CA THR A 117 -3.76 3.96 12.18
C THR A 117 -2.87 2.73 12.36
N GLU A 118 -3.04 2.06 13.50
CA GLU A 118 -2.39 0.78 13.75
C GLU A 118 -3.10 -0.34 12.98
N VAL A 119 -2.35 -1.04 12.15
CA VAL A 119 -2.84 -2.18 11.37
C VAL A 119 -1.98 -3.40 11.66
N SER A 120 -2.57 -4.59 11.63
CA SER A 120 -1.81 -5.81 11.89
C SER A 120 -2.39 -6.99 11.14
N HIS A 121 -1.52 -7.99 10.95
CA HIS A 121 -1.93 -9.32 10.55
C HIS A 121 -2.83 -9.96 11.62
N ASP A 122 -2.51 -9.78 12.91
CA ASP A 122 -3.09 -10.57 13.99
C ASP A 122 -4.36 -9.96 14.60
N PHE A 123 -4.68 -8.69 14.29
CA PHE A 123 -5.89 -8.02 14.79
C PHE A 123 -6.51 -7.07 13.76
N GLY A 124 -7.71 -6.60 14.07
CA GLY A 124 -8.47 -5.69 13.23
C GLY A 124 -8.99 -6.35 11.95
N ASN A 125 -9.49 -5.52 11.04
CA ASN A 125 -10.05 -5.94 9.75
C ASN A 125 -9.35 -5.25 8.57
N PHE A 126 -8.13 -4.75 8.77
CA PHE A 126 -7.51 -3.88 7.77
C PHE A 126 -6.72 -4.66 6.72
N VAL A 127 -5.75 -5.47 7.13
CA VAL A 127 -4.80 -6.11 6.22
C VAL A 127 -4.51 -7.55 6.62
N THR A 128 -4.26 -8.40 5.63
CA THR A 128 -3.51 -9.66 5.77
C THR A 128 -2.18 -9.53 5.04
N LEU A 129 -1.08 -9.79 5.75
CA LEU A 129 0.28 -9.80 5.18
C LEU A 129 0.64 -11.20 4.68
N VAL A 130 1.06 -11.30 3.42
CA VAL A 130 1.48 -12.56 2.80
C VAL A 130 2.91 -12.42 2.29
N LEU A 131 3.86 -12.80 3.12
CA LEU A 131 5.28 -12.51 2.88
C LEU A 131 6.08 -13.73 2.38
N ARG A 132 5.49 -14.93 2.44
CA ARG A 132 6.14 -16.21 2.10
C ARG A 132 5.52 -16.81 0.86
N SER A 133 6.31 -17.56 0.09
CA SER A 133 5.89 -18.29 -1.12
C SER A 133 4.88 -19.42 -0.86
N ASN A 134 4.80 -19.95 0.36
CA ASN A 134 3.83 -20.98 0.75
C ASN A 134 3.03 -20.55 2.00
N PRO A 135 2.08 -19.61 1.86
CA PRO A 135 1.25 -19.18 2.97
C PRO A 135 0.22 -20.24 3.35
N CYS A 136 -0.23 -20.22 4.60
CA CYS A 136 -1.36 -21.05 5.01
C CYS A 136 -2.63 -20.61 4.28
N GLU A 137 -3.22 -21.50 3.48
CA GLU A 137 -4.40 -21.19 2.66
C GLU A 137 -5.57 -20.69 3.50
N ASN A 138 -5.81 -21.28 4.68
CA ASN A 138 -6.85 -20.84 5.59
C ASN A 138 -6.67 -19.38 6.06
N VAL A 139 -5.42 -18.95 6.26
CA VAL A 139 -5.12 -17.55 6.62
C VAL A 139 -5.39 -16.61 5.45
N VAL A 140 -5.05 -17.04 4.23
CA VAL A 140 -5.33 -16.26 3.02
C VAL A 140 -6.83 -16.14 2.78
N ILE A 141 -7.58 -17.25 2.87
CA ILE A 141 -9.05 -17.27 2.72
C ILE A 141 -9.71 -16.38 3.79
N ALA A 142 -9.29 -16.50 5.07
CA ALA A 142 -9.78 -15.61 6.12
C ALA A 142 -9.49 -14.14 5.78
N GLY A 143 -8.29 -13.85 5.27
CA GLY A 143 -7.91 -12.52 4.78
C GLY A 143 -8.84 -12.00 3.69
N LEU A 144 -9.12 -12.82 2.67
CA LEU A 144 -10.01 -12.50 1.55
C LEU A 144 -11.44 -12.16 2.02
N CYS A 145 -11.92 -12.81 3.09
CA CYS A 145 -13.28 -12.64 3.59
C CYS A 145 -13.42 -11.52 4.64
N GLN A 146 -12.37 -11.23 5.42
CA GLN A 146 -12.48 -10.43 6.64
C GLN A 146 -11.68 -9.13 6.62
N ARG A 147 -10.77 -8.94 5.66
CA ARG A 147 -9.88 -7.78 5.61
C ARG A 147 -10.25 -6.80 4.50
N LYS A 148 -9.73 -5.56 4.58
CA LYS A 148 -9.81 -4.60 3.48
C LYS A 148 -8.76 -4.88 2.40
N PHE A 149 -7.56 -5.29 2.81
CA PHE A 149 -6.43 -5.51 1.91
C PHE A 149 -5.73 -6.84 2.14
N ILE A 150 -5.16 -7.37 1.05
CA ILE A 150 -4.02 -8.29 1.10
C ILE A 150 -2.81 -7.52 0.59
N ALA A 151 -1.74 -7.50 1.37
CA ALA A 151 -0.46 -6.92 0.97
C ALA A 151 0.61 -8.01 1.04
N ALA A 152 1.41 -8.12 -0.02
CA ALA A 152 2.33 -9.25 -0.18
C ALA A 152 3.75 -8.84 -0.58
N SER A 153 4.72 -9.70 -0.28
CA SER A 153 6.00 -9.71 -0.99
C SER A 153 5.79 -10.21 -2.42
N ALA A 154 6.80 -10.09 -3.29
CA ALA A 154 6.73 -10.66 -4.64
C ALA A 154 6.47 -12.18 -4.60
N GLU A 155 7.16 -12.90 -3.72
CA GLU A 155 6.95 -14.34 -3.51
C GLU A 155 5.55 -14.66 -3.01
N GLY A 156 5.06 -13.91 -2.02
CA GLY A 156 3.72 -14.11 -1.48
C GLY A 156 2.63 -13.78 -2.51
N TRP A 157 2.86 -12.79 -3.37
CA TRP A 157 1.93 -12.42 -4.44
C TRP A 157 1.72 -13.55 -5.44
N ASN A 158 2.80 -14.25 -5.82
CA ASN A 158 2.70 -15.42 -6.70
C ASN A 158 1.80 -16.51 -6.11
N ALA A 159 1.76 -16.65 -4.79
CA ALA A 159 0.89 -17.61 -4.11
C ALA A 159 -0.58 -17.16 -4.06
N VAL A 160 -0.87 -15.86 -3.88
CA VAL A 160 -2.24 -15.37 -3.62
C VAL A 160 -2.97 -14.80 -4.83
N SER A 161 -2.24 -14.32 -5.84
CA SER A 161 -2.84 -13.73 -7.03
C SER A 161 -3.81 -14.65 -7.77
N PRO A 162 -3.60 -15.98 -7.88
CA PRO A 162 -4.57 -16.89 -8.50
C PRO A 162 -5.87 -17.03 -7.70
N LEU A 163 -5.84 -16.82 -6.37
CA LEU A 163 -7.01 -16.90 -5.50
C LEU A 163 -7.85 -15.62 -5.60
N LEU A 164 -7.18 -14.47 -5.69
CA LEU A 164 -7.84 -13.16 -5.84
C LEU A 164 -8.70 -13.08 -7.11
N THR A 165 -8.27 -13.74 -8.19
CA THR A 165 -9.02 -13.79 -9.45
C THR A 165 -10.22 -14.73 -9.42
N LYS A 166 -10.17 -15.81 -8.63
CA LYS A 166 -11.24 -16.83 -8.56
C LYS A 166 -12.45 -16.41 -7.72
N ILE A 167 -12.24 -15.63 -6.66
CA ILE A 167 -13.32 -15.26 -5.72
C ILE A 167 -14.18 -14.10 -6.24
N ARG A 168 -13.75 -13.42 -7.30
CA ARG A 168 -14.38 -12.17 -7.76
C ARG A 168 -14.82 -12.13 -9.22
N SER A 169 -14.61 -13.22 -9.98
CA SER A 169 -15.31 -13.55 -11.22
C SER A 169 -16.75 -13.99 -10.92
#